data_AF-M4ND99-F1
#
_entry.id   AF-M4ND99-F1
#
_cell.length_a   1.000
_cell.length_b   1.000
_cell.length_c   1.000
_cell.angle_alpha   90.00
_cell.angle_beta   90.00
_cell.angle_gamma   90.00
#
_symmetry.space_group_name_H-M   'P 1'
#
loop_
_entity.id
_entity.type
_entity.pdbx_description
1 polymer ?
#
loop_
_entity_poly.entity_id
_entity_poly.type
_entity_poly.pdbx_seq_one_letter_code
_entity_poly.pdbx_strand_id
1 'polypeptide(L)'
;MPLRRPFATLVPLLAIALAMVSATPARAQVLGPVQGLPNVQVPDVGLPGMVPASPLRSVDDLLRGPLALTRKLQIDALRRSEPRRVDVDPHGAPILRGEFLATGLSTAQRDAVQASGFVVDRETPADATLGLDFVVLHDTRNRSTARAMRALQRAAPDATFTYQHLYLPAGHADVANATSSAPPSSSAPARRVGLVDGGVDPRDPALAHARIEPHGCQTATVSRHGTAVAARLVAGDPDTLYAADLWCGDAVGGATSNLVDALAWMAREHVAVINISLVGPDNPVLARAVQAMIARGHVLVSAVGNDGPAAPPLFPASYPGVIGVGGVDAHDRALPESGSGDQVDFCASGVFGSGRDALRGTSFAAPIVARKAAQLLDAPHAGAAAQVQQQLIGEARPLGAPGHDPRYGYGLLSP
;
A
#
# COMPACT_ATOMS: atom_id res chain seq x y z
N MET A 1 -27.66 -50.57 -62.45
CA MET A 1 -26.94 -50.27 -63.70
C MET A 1 -25.96 -49.15 -63.39
N PRO A 2 -24.66 -49.36 -63.62
CA PRO A 2 -23.59 -48.86 -62.75
C PRO A 2 -22.62 -47.94 -63.53
N LEU A 3 -21.64 -47.29 -62.92
CA LEU A 3 -20.19 -47.64 -62.94
C LEU A 3 -19.49 -46.26 -62.84
N ARG A 4 -18.36 -46.00 -62.19
CA ARG A 4 -17.41 -46.77 -61.38
C ARG A 4 -16.44 -45.71 -60.79
N ARG A 5 -16.11 -45.79 -59.50
CA ARG A 5 -14.74 -45.49 -59.04
C ARG A 5 -13.84 -46.68 -59.46
N PRO A 6 -12.50 -46.55 -59.61
CA PRO A 6 -11.64 -46.78 -58.43
C PRO A 6 -10.21 -46.16 -58.44
N PHE A 7 -9.68 -45.95 -57.23
CA PHE A 7 -8.34 -46.33 -56.73
C PHE A 7 -7.06 -45.93 -57.52
N ALA A 8 -6.18 -45.12 -56.90
CA ALA A 8 -4.96 -45.53 -56.18
C ALA A 8 -3.75 -45.58 -57.14
N THR A 9 -2.51 -45.22 -56.78
CA THR A 9 -1.69 -45.61 -55.64
C THR A 9 -0.33 -44.87 -55.74
N LEU A 10 0.38 -44.75 -54.60
CA LEU A 10 1.84 -44.87 -54.44
C LEU A 10 2.83 -43.75 -54.88
N VAL A 11 3.35 -43.12 -53.83
CA VAL A 11 4.70 -42.55 -53.59
C VAL A 11 5.85 -43.38 -54.19
N PRO A 12 6.94 -42.75 -54.70
CA PRO A 12 8.22 -42.64 -53.96
C PRO A 12 8.87 -41.24 -54.13
N LEU A 13 9.28 -40.51 -53.08
CA LEU A 13 10.58 -40.61 -52.39
C LEU A 13 11.74 -41.05 -53.30
N LEU A 14 12.57 -40.09 -53.74
CA LEU A 14 14.04 -40.14 -53.81
C LEU A 14 14.58 -39.33 -55.01
N ALA A 15 14.76 -38.02 -54.81
CA ALA A 15 15.83 -37.25 -55.45
C ALA A 15 16.22 -36.12 -54.51
N ILE A 16 16.81 -36.52 -53.37
CA ILE A 16 17.77 -35.70 -52.65
C ILE A 16 18.97 -35.55 -53.58
N ALA A 17 19.11 -34.38 -54.19
CA ALA A 17 20.39 -33.77 -54.51
C ALA A 17 20.11 -32.42 -55.19
N LEU A 18 20.87 -31.41 -54.79
CA LEU A 18 20.98 -30.11 -55.46
C LEU A 18 19.89 -29.08 -55.15
N ALA A 19 20.05 -28.37 -54.02
CA ALA A 19 20.22 -26.90 -54.00
C ALA A 19 19.93 -26.31 -52.60
N MET A 20 20.69 -26.74 -51.59
CA MET A 20 20.82 -26.04 -50.31
C MET A 20 22.29 -26.07 -49.89
N VAL A 21 23.16 -25.35 -50.61
CA VAL A 21 24.47 -24.87 -50.09
C VAL A 21 24.86 -23.63 -50.91
N SER A 22 25.31 -22.58 -50.21
CA SER A 22 25.92 -21.33 -50.69
C SER A 22 25.03 -20.07 -50.79
N ALA A 23 24.33 -19.72 -49.70
CA ALA A 23 24.15 -18.29 -49.41
C ALA A 23 25.33 -17.84 -48.54
N THR A 24 26.34 -17.26 -49.17
CA THR A 24 27.49 -16.61 -48.52
C THR A 24 27.09 -15.25 -47.94
N PRO A 25 27.73 -14.78 -46.86
CA PRO A 25 27.34 -13.54 -46.18
C PRO A 25 27.71 -12.32 -47.01
N ALA A 26 26.77 -11.37 -47.13
CA ALA A 26 27.01 -10.07 -47.73
C ALA A 26 28.06 -9.30 -46.91
N ARG A 27 29.21 -9.02 -47.53
CA ARG A 27 30.22 -8.10 -47.00
C ARG A 27 29.76 -6.67 -47.25
N ALA A 28 29.48 -5.94 -46.18
CA ALA A 28 29.33 -4.50 -46.23
C ALA A 28 30.67 -3.86 -46.66
N GLN A 29 30.65 -3.13 -47.77
CA GLN A 29 31.80 -2.38 -48.26
C GLN A 29 31.99 -1.14 -47.39
N VAL A 30 33.19 -1.03 -46.80
CA VAL A 30 33.67 0.15 -46.08
C VAL A 30 33.92 1.27 -47.10
N LEU A 31 33.11 2.31 -47.06
CA LEU A 31 33.40 3.61 -47.68
C LEU A 31 34.23 4.45 -46.69
N GLY A 32 35.23 5.14 -47.23
CA GLY A 32 36.28 5.86 -46.50
C GLY A 32 35.83 7.10 -45.71
N PRO A 33 36.78 7.87 -45.17
CA PRO A 33 36.58 8.75 -44.02
C PRO A 33 35.77 9.99 -44.40
N VAL A 34 34.61 10.15 -43.76
CA VAL A 34 33.86 11.42 -43.77
C VAL A 34 34.45 12.34 -42.70
N GLN A 35 34.90 13.51 -43.15
CA GLN A 35 35.43 14.58 -42.32
C GLN A 35 34.33 15.16 -41.41
N GLY A 36 34.67 15.30 -40.12
CA GLY A 36 34.23 16.37 -39.21
C GLY A 36 32.73 16.63 -39.04
N LEU A 37 32.13 15.95 -38.06
CA LEU A 37 30.94 16.46 -37.36
C LEU A 37 31.27 16.65 -35.86
N PRO A 38 30.78 17.72 -35.21
CA PRO A 38 31.14 18.05 -33.84
C PRO A 38 30.64 16.99 -32.86
N ASN A 39 31.49 16.73 -31.86
CA ASN A 39 31.36 15.70 -30.84
C ASN A 39 30.14 15.98 -29.93
N VAL A 40 28.97 15.44 -30.27
CA VAL A 40 27.84 15.39 -29.32
C VAL A 40 28.09 14.20 -28.40
N GLN A 41 28.62 14.47 -27.22
CA GLN A 41 28.66 13.51 -26.12
C GLN A 41 27.22 13.19 -25.72
N VAL A 42 26.72 12.04 -26.16
CA VAL A 42 25.52 11.45 -25.57
C VAL A 42 25.93 10.98 -24.16
N PRO A 43 25.27 11.44 -23.09
CA PRO A 43 25.56 10.92 -21.76
C PRO A 43 25.29 9.42 -21.76
N ASP A 44 26.25 8.67 -21.23
CA ASP A 44 26.14 7.24 -20.97
C ASP A 44 25.00 7.03 -19.96
N VAL A 45 23.77 6.83 -20.45
CA VAL A 45 22.66 6.37 -19.61
C VAL A 45 22.90 4.89 -19.39
N GLY A 46 23.81 4.60 -18.45
CA GLY A 46 23.99 3.27 -17.92
C GLY A 46 22.64 2.77 -17.44
N LEU A 47 22.20 1.63 -17.99
CA LEU A 47 21.08 0.89 -17.41
C LEU A 47 21.36 0.72 -15.92
N PRO A 48 20.41 1.04 -15.01
CA PRO A 48 20.64 0.90 -13.59
C PRO A 48 21.10 -0.54 -13.31
N GLY A 49 22.31 -0.65 -12.76
CA GLY A 49 22.88 -1.92 -12.37
C GLY A 49 21.88 -2.68 -11.50
N MET A 50 21.62 -3.92 -11.87
CA MET A 50 20.72 -4.81 -11.14
C MET A 50 21.23 -4.93 -9.70
N VAL A 51 20.61 -4.20 -8.78
CA VAL A 51 20.96 -4.23 -7.36
C VAL A 51 20.77 -5.68 -6.90
N PRO A 52 21.78 -6.34 -6.32
CA PRO A 52 21.61 -7.68 -5.79
C PRO A 52 20.46 -7.67 -4.78
N ALA A 53 19.44 -8.48 -5.03
CA ALA A 53 18.27 -8.57 -4.18
C ALA A 53 18.71 -9.12 -2.82
N SER A 54 18.92 -8.23 -1.86
CA SER A 54 19.00 -8.61 -0.46
C SER A 54 17.65 -9.22 -0.07
N PRO A 55 17.61 -10.29 0.73
CA PRO A 55 16.36 -10.85 1.20
C PRO A 55 15.60 -9.77 1.97
N LEU A 56 14.31 -9.58 1.65
CA LEU A 56 13.44 -8.70 2.42
C LEU A 56 13.28 -9.27 3.83
N ARG A 57 13.54 -8.46 4.84
CA ARG A 57 13.45 -8.83 6.26
C ARG A 57 12.58 -7.84 7.05
N SER A 58 12.34 -6.64 6.53
CA SER A 58 11.51 -5.64 7.19
C SER A 58 10.78 -4.73 6.20
N VAL A 59 9.86 -3.91 6.74
CA VAL A 59 9.22 -2.80 6.01
C VAL A 59 10.25 -1.91 5.33
N ASP A 60 11.36 -1.62 5.99
CA ASP A 60 12.38 -0.73 5.44
C ASP A 60 12.97 -1.28 4.14
N ASP A 61 13.08 -2.60 4.01
CA ASP A 61 13.58 -3.22 2.78
C ASP A 61 12.64 -3.05 1.58
N LEU A 62 11.32 -2.88 1.81
CA LEU A 62 10.36 -2.51 0.76
C LEU A 62 10.53 -1.06 0.28
N LEU A 63 11.23 -0.23 1.07
CA LEU A 63 11.35 1.20 0.87
C LEU A 63 12.74 1.64 0.41
N ARG A 64 13.73 0.72 0.36
CA ARG A 64 15.11 1.00 -0.08
C ARG A 64 15.21 1.16 -1.60
N GLY A 65 15.56 2.36 -2.09
CA GLY A 65 15.97 2.57 -3.47
C GLY A 65 16.14 4.05 -3.85
N PRO A 66 17.24 4.43 -4.55
CA PRO A 66 17.52 5.83 -4.94
C PRO A 66 16.57 6.37 -6.03
N LEU A 67 15.76 5.48 -6.62
CA LEU A 67 14.59 5.81 -7.41
C LEU A 67 13.42 5.17 -6.68
N ALA A 68 12.41 5.98 -6.35
CA ALA A 68 11.13 5.54 -5.82
C ALA A 68 10.73 4.20 -6.48
N LEU A 69 10.82 3.10 -5.73
CA LEU A 69 10.26 1.83 -6.18
C LEU A 69 8.77 2.10 -6.32
N THR A 70 8.30 2.23 -7.57
CA THR A 70 6.85 2.22 -7.84
C THR A 70 6.24 1.04 -7.11
N ARG A 71 4.99 1.14 -6.63
CA ARG A 71 4.37 0.02 -5.91
C ARG A 71 4.41 -1.28 -6.70
N LYS A 72 4.35 -1.20 -8.04
CA LYS A 72 4.58 -2.33 -8.94
C LYS A 72 5.92 -3.05 -8.69
N LEU A 73 7.02 -2.31 -8.57
CA LEU A 73 8.33 -2.88 -8.28
C LEU A 73 8.42 -3.45 -6.86
N GLN A 74 7.76 -2.83 -5.87
CA GLN A 74 7.66 -3.38 -4.52
C GLN A 74 6.92 -4.72 -4.53
N ILE A 75 5.80 -4.81 -5.24
CA ILE A 75 5.03 -6.05 -5.44
C ILE A 75 5.91 -7.12 -6.11
N ASP A 76 6.61 -6.77 -7.18
CA ASP A 76 7.48 -7.71 -7.90
C ASP A 76 8.69 -8.16 -7.06
N ALA A 77 9.24 -7.29 -6.21
CA ALA A 77 10.28 -7.66 -5.25
C ALA A 77 9.74 -8.63 -4.20
N LEU A 78 8.61 -8.29 -3.57
CA LEU A 78 7.96 -9.10 -2.54
C LEU A 78 7.57 -10.48 -3.06
N ARG A 79 7.02 -10.57 -4.28
CA ARG A 79 6.68 -11.86 -4.92
C ARG A 79 7.91 -12.72 -5.20
N ARG A 80 9.04 -12.10 -5.52
CA ARG A 80 10.28 -12.83 -5.79
C ARG A 80 10.95 -13.33 -4.51
N SER A 81 10.92 -12.56 -3.43
CA SER A 81 11.48 -12.96 -2.14
C SER A 81 10.58 -13.95 -1.40
N GLU A 82 9.26 -13.80 -1.53
CA GLU A 82 8.26 -14.57 -0.77
C GLU A 82 7.29 -15.36 -1.67
N PRO A 83 7.77 -16.13 -2.69
CA PRO A 83 6.91 -16.73 -3.71
C PRO A 83 5.93 -17.78 -3.17
N ARG A 84 6.24 -18.36 -2.00
CA ARG A 84 5.39 -19.34 -1.31
C ARG A 84 4.26 -18.70 -0.51
N ARG A 85 4.38 -17.43 -0.15
CA ARG A 85 3.44 -16.73 0.73
C ARG A 85 2.67 -15.63 0.01
N VAL A 86 3.24 -15.08 -1.06
CA VAL A 86 2.66 -13.96 -1.79
C VAL A 86 2.26 -14.37 -3.20
N ASP A 87 1.07 -13.95 -3.60
CA ASP A 87 0.57 -14.03 -4.98
C ASP A 87 0.01 -12.67 -5.40
N VAL A 88 -0.60 -12.61 -6.58
CA VAL A 88 -1.39 -11.46 -7.01
C VAL A 88 -2.81 -11.85 -7.34
N ASP A 89 -3.73 -10.91 -7.13
CA ASP A 89 -5.10 -11.00 -7.62
C ASP A 89 -5.15 -10.81 -9.16
N PRO A 90 -6.33 -10.95 -9.79
CA PRO A 90 -6.49 -10.72 -11.23
C PRO A 90 -6.14 -9.30 -11.72
N HIS A 91 -6.09 -8.31 -10.82
CA HIS A 91 -5.74 -6.91 -11.11
C HIS A 91 -4.27 -6.60 -10.80
N GLY A 92 -3.48 -7.58 -10.36
CA GLY A 92 -2.06 -7.42 -10.05
C GLY A 92 -1.78 -6.90 -8.63
N ALA A 93 -2.78 -6.79 -7.76
CA ALA A 93 -2.60 -6.40 -6.38
C ALA A 93 -2.05 -7.56 -5.53
N PRO A 94 -1.14 -7.29 -4.58
CA PRO A 94 -0.50 -8.34 -3.78
C PRO A 94 -1.49 -8.94 -2.76
N ILE A 95 -1.46 -10.26 -2.64
CA ILE A 95 -2.33 -11.03 -1.73
C ILE A 95 -1.52 -12.10 -1.00
N LEU A 96 -2.03 -12.54 0.17
CA LEU A 96 -1.57 -13.78 0.78
C LEU A 96 -2.01 -14.98 -0.06
N ARG A 97 -1.06 -15.84 -0.39
CA ARG A 97 -1.27 -17.04 -1.20
C ARG A 97 -2.15 -18.03 -0.43
N GLY A 98 -3.28 -18.38 -1.02
CA GLY A 98 -4.19 -19.39 -0.46
C GLY A 98 -5.07 -18.88 0.67
N GLU A 99 -5.01 -17.59 1.00
CA GLU A 99 -5.83 -16.97 2.05
C GLU A 99 -6.89 -16.03 1.46
N PHE A 100 -8.10 -16.13 2.01
CA PHE A 100 -9.28 -15.42 1.55
C PHE A 100 -10.07 -14.89 2.74
N LEU A 101 -10.84 -13.84 2.52
CA LEU A 101 -11.79 -13.34 3.49
C LEU A 101 -13.20 -13.69 3.02
N ALA A 102 -14.06 -14.08 3.96
CA ALA A 102 -15.46 -14.35 3.69
C ALA A 102 -16.36 -13.60 4.67
N THR A 103 -17.48 -13.09 4.18
CA THR A 103 -18.55 -12.49 5.01
C THR A 103 -19.89 -13.11 4.64
N GLY A 104 -20.80 -13.19 5.63
CA GLY A 104 -22.14 -13.74 5.42
C GLY A 104 -22.19 -15.26 5.24
N LEU A 105 -21.23 -16.00 5.81
CA LEU A 105 -21.23 -17.46 5.76
C LEU A 105 -22.19 -18.04 6.82
N SER A 106 -23.28 -18.64 6.36
CA SER A 106 -24.13 -19.48 7.22
C SER A 106 -23.39 -20.74 7.67
N THR A 107 -23.83 -21.38 8.76
CA THR A 107 -23.22 -22.63 9.26
C THR A 107 -23.13 -23.71 8.18
N ALA A 108 -24.21 -23.93 7.42
CA ALA A 108 -24.23 -24.92 6.34
C ALA A 108 -23.24 -24.58 5.20
N GLN A 109 -23.07 -23.29 4.90
CA GLN A 109 -22.10 -22.83 3.91
C GLN A 109 -20.65 -22.96 4.41
N ARG A 110 -20.41 -22.76 5.72
CA ARG A 110 -19.10 -23.03 6.33
C ARG A 110 -18.73 -24.50 6.17
N ASP A 111 -19.66 -25.41 6.46
CA ASP A 111 -19.45 -26.85 6.28
C ASP A 111 -19.14 -27.20 4.82
N ALA A 112 -19.86 -26.59 3.87
CA ALA A 112 -19.61 -26.79 2.44
C ALA A 112 -18.23 -26.25 2.00
N VAL A 113 -17.83 -25.07 2.49
CA VAL A 113 -16.51 -24.48 2.27
C VAL A 113 -15.43 -25.40 2.82
N GLN A 114 -15.61 -25.93 4.04
CA GLN A 114 -14.68 -26.86 4.66
C GLN A 114 -14.55 -28.18 3.89
N ALA A 115 -15.68 -28.78 3.50
CA ALA A 115 -15.71 -29.98 2.66
C ALA A 115 -15.02 -29.77 1.29
N SER A 116 -15.01 -28.52 0.79
CA SER A 116 -14.31 -28.15 -0.43
C SER A 116 -12.79 -27.95 -0.28
N GLY A 117 -12.24 -28.17 0.92
CA GLY A 117 -10.81 -28.15 1.23
C GLY A 117 -10.29 -26.79 1.69
N PHE A 118 -11.11 -26.01 2.39
CA PHE A 118 -10.65 -24.82 3.09
C PHE A 118 -10.73 -25.04 4.60
N VAL A 119 -9.83 -24.41 5.35
CA VAL A 119 -9.98 -24.29 6.80
C VAL A 119 -10.38 -22.88 7.14
N VAL A 120 -11.21 -22.74 8.17
CA VAL A 120 -11.60 -21.44 8.71
C VAL A 120 -10.59 -21.12 9.80
N ASP A 121 -9.73 -20.14 9.55
CA ASP A 121 -8.85 -19.61 10.58
C ASP A 121 -9.66 -18.72 11.52
N ARG A 122 -9.29 -18.80 12.80
CA ARG A 122 -9.90 -18.19 13.99
C ARG A 122 -10.99 -17.15 13.68
N GLU A 123 -12.26 -17.48 13.98
CA GLU A 123 -13.34 -16.50 14.00
C GLU A 123 -12.94 -15.38 14.97
N THR A 124 -12.71 -14.18 14.45
CA THR A 124 -12.52 -13.02 15.32
C THR A 124 -13.93 -12.57 15.72
N PRO A 125 -14.28 -12.55 17.02
CA PRO A 125 -15.61 -12.18 17.47
C PRO A 125 -16.05 -10.85 16.86
N ALA A 126 -17.32 -10.72 16.46
CA ALA A 126 -17.81 -9.52 15.76
C ALA A 126 -17.62 -8.24 16.59
N ASP A 127 -17.73 -8.32 17.91
CA ASP A 127 -17.42 -7.24 18.86
C ASP A 127 -15.93 -6.86 18.85
N ALA A 128 -15.04 -7.81 18.57
CA ALA A 128 -13.61 -7.58 18.40
C ALA A 128 -13.22 -7.02 17.01
N THR A 129 -14.16 -6.96 16.05
CA THR A 129 -13.94 -6.53 14.64
C THR A 129 -14.90 -5.43 14.20
N LEU A 130 -15.27 -4.48 15.06
CA LEU A 130 -16.15 -3.34 14.68
C LEU A 130 -17.57 -3.76 14.27
N GLY A 131 -18.06 -4.90 14.75
CA GLY A 131 -19.34 -5.50 14.35
C GLY A 131 -19.27 -6.26 13.02
N LEU A 132 -18.08 -6.56 12.52
CA LEU A 132 -17.91 -7.24 11.23
C LEU A 132 -17.77 -8.75 11.43
N ASP A 133 -18.79 -9.48 10.99
CA ASP A 133 -18.69 -10.92 10.86
C ASP A 133 -17.94 -11.28 9.57
N PHE A 134 -16.63 -11.47 9.69
CA PHE A 134 -15.79 -12.02 8.63
C PHE A 134 -14.89 -13.12 9.17
N VAL A 135 -14.54 -14.04 8.30
CA VAL A 135 -13.60 -15.14 8.61
C VAL A 135 -12.47 -15.16 7.61
N VAL A 136 -11.29 -15.62 8.07
CA VAL A 136 -10.15 -15.92 7.22
C VAL A 136 -10.26 -17.38 6.80
N LEU A 137 -10.09 -17.65 5.51
CA LEU A 137 -10.15 -18.98 4.93
C LEU A 137 -8.81 -19.33 4.31
N HIS A 138 -8.28 -20.51 4.63
CA HIS A 138 -7.03 -21.00 4.07
C HIS A 138 -7.25 -22.24 3.20
N ASP A 139 -6.73 -22.24 1.97
CA ASP A 139 -6.83 -23.36 1.02
C ASP A 139 -5.80 -24.46 1.31
N THR A 140 -6.24 -25.57 1.88
CA THR A 140 -5.37 -26.72 2.18
C THR A 140 -5.03 -27.58 0.97
N ARG A 141 -5.69 -27.34 -0.18
CA ARG A 141 -5.44 -28.07 -1.43
C ARG A 141 -4.41 -27.39 -2.33
N ASN A 142 -3.81 -26.28 -1.89
CA ASN A 142 -2.79 -25.53 -2.63
C ASN A 142 -3.19 -25.23 -4.08
N ARG A 143 -4.45 -24.86 -4.30
CA ARG A 143 -4.93 -24.52 -5.65
C ARG A 143 -4.32 -23.19 -6.08
N SER A 144 -4.36 -22.92 -7.38
CA SER A 144 -4.11 -21.56 -7.85
C SER A 144 -5.19 -20.63 -7.30
N THR A 145 -4.82 -19.38 -7.00
CA THR A 145 -5.69 -18.32 -6.49
C THR A 145 -7.04 -18.25 -7.21
N ALA A 146 -7.03 -18.26 -8.55
CA ALA A 146 -8.25 -18.23 -9.34
C ALA A 146 -9.12 -19.50 -9.21
N ARG A 147 -8.51 -20.68 -9.04
CA ARG A 147 -9.24 -21.95 -8.83
C ARG A 147 -9.81 -22.05 -7.42
N ALA A 148 -9.08 -21.57 -6.42
CA ALA A 148 -9.54 -21.50 -5.03
C ALA A 148 -10.75 -20.55 -4.92
N MET A 149 -10.65 -19.32 -5.44
CA MET A 149 -11.78 -18.36 -5.43
C MET A 149 -13.03 -18.94 -6.10
N ARG A 150 -12.90 -19.57 -7.27
CA ARG A 150 -14.03 -20.24 -7.93
C ARG A 150 -14.61 -21.41 -7.12
N ALA A 151 -13.80 -22.08 -6.31
CA ALA A 151 -14.29 -23.15 -5.45
C ALA A 151 -15.09 -22.61 -4.25
N LEU A 152 -14.61 -21.52 -3.63
CA LEU A 152 -15.34 -20.80 -2.57
C LEU A 152 -16.71 -20.34 -3.07
N GLN A 153 -16.74 -19.64 -4.20
CA GLN A 153 -17.98 -19.13 -4.82
C GLN A 153 -18.98 -20.24 -5.18
N ARG A 154 -18.50 -21.45 -5.55
CA ARG A 154 -19.38 -22.60 -5.79
C ARG A 154 -19.89 -23.24 -4.50
N ALA A 155 -19.07 -23.27 -3.45
CA ALA A 155 -19.42 -23.89 -2.18
C ALA A 155 -20.43 -23.05 -1.39
N ALA A 156 -20.38 -21.73 -1.51
CA ALA A 156 -21.29 -20.80 -0.85
C ALA A 156 -21.65 -19.61 -1.76
N PRO A 157 -22.62 -19.77 -2.68
CA PRO A 157 -22.93 -18.75 -3.70
C PRO A 157 -23.48 -17.45 -3.12
N ASP A 158 -24.12 -17.49 -1.94
CA ASP A 158 -24.70 -16.30 -1.30
C ASP A 158 -23.72 -15.58 -0.36
N ALA A 159 -22.55 -16.16 -0.12
CA ALA A 159 -21.49 -15.54 0.68
C ALA A 159 -20.63 -14.61 -0.18
N THR A 160 -20.11 -13.55 0.44
CA THR A 160 -19.16 -12.65 -0.23
C THR A 160 -17.74 -13.09 0.10
N PHE A 161 -16.93 -13.28 -0.95
CA PHE A 161 -15.51 -13.61 -0.82
C PHE A 161 -14.65 -12.51 -1.41
N THR A 162 -13.50 -12.26 -0.78
CA THR A 162 -12.43 -11.41 -1.32
C THR A 162 -11.07 -12.00 -0.97
N TYR A 163 -10.02 -11.46 -1.57
CA TYR A 163 -8.65 -11.87 -1.28
C TYR A 163 -8.15 -11.27 0.02
N GLN A 164 -7.19 -11.94 0.64
CA GLN A 164 -6.43 -11.33 1.71
C GLN A 164 -5.35 -10.40 1.14
N HIS A 165 -5.75 -9.19 0.77
CA HIS A 165 -4.85 -8.18 0.19
C HIS A 165 -3.79 -7.69 1.19
N LEU A 166 -2.60 -7.41 0.66
CA LEU A 166 -1.49 -6.80 1.37
C LEU A 166 -1.42 -5.29 1.05
N TYR A 167 -1.48 -4.45 2.07
CA TYR A 167 -1.29 -3.01 1.98
C TYR A 167 0.18 -2.69 2.20
N LEU A 168 0.76 -1.84 1.35
CA LEU A 168 2.17 -1.50 1.36
C LEU A 168 2.38 -0.05 1.82
N PRO A 169 3.54 0.29 2.40
CA PRO A 169 3.81 1.66 2.86
C PRO A 169 3.80 2.69 1.71
N ALA A 170 3.24 3.86 1.99
CA ALA A 170 3.08 4.95 1.01
C ALA A 170 4.25 5.96 1.03
N GLY A 171 5.50 5.49 1.01
CA GLY A 171 6.71 6.32 1.09
C GLY A 171 7.96 5.60 0.63
N HIS A 172 9.10 6.30 0.59
CA HIS A 172 10.42 5.69 0.39
C HIS A 172 11.35 6.09 1.53
N ALA A 173 12.20 5.14 1.92
CA ALA A 173 13.15 5.30 3.00
C ALA A 173 14.56 4.94 2.52
N ASP A 174 15.35 5.96 2.18
CA ASP A 174 16.75 5.78 1.81
C ASP A 174 17.63 5.27 2.95
N VAL A 175 18.82 4.80 2.60
CA VAL A 175 19.69 3.94 3.41
C VAL A 175 20.40 4.66 4.58
N ALA A 176 19.96 5.84 5.00
CA ALA A 176 20.65 6.66 5.99
C ALA A 176 19.74 7.18 7.12
N ASN A 177 20.34 7.32 8.30
CA ASN A 177 19.68 7.69 9.55
C ASN A 177 19.16 9.13 9.50
N ALA A 178 17.91 9.34 9.08
CA ALA A 178 17.23 10.60 9.36
C ALA A 178 16.98 10.69 10.87
N THR A 179 17.81 11.46 11.57
CA THR A 179 17.59 11.81 12.97
C THR A 179 16.55 12.92 13.06
N SER A 180 15.50 12.68 13.85
CA SER A 180 14.60 13.73 14.28
C SER A 180 15.30 14.63 15.32
N SER A 181 14.91 15.90 15.40
CA SER A 181 15.33 16.81 16.46
C SER A 181 14.29 16.79 17.58
N ALA A 182 14.72 16.75 18.84
CA ALA A 182 13.81 16.85 19.99
C ALA A 182 13.15 18.23 20.03
N PRO A 183 11.83 18.35 19.83
CA PRO A 183 11.14 19.62 19.99
C PRO A 183 11.09 20.00 21.48
N PRO A 184 11.01 21.30 21.83
CA PRO A 184 10.69 21.70 23.19
C PRO A 184 9.33 21.14 23.62
N SER A 185 9.17 20.80 24.89
CA SER A 185 7.93 20.23 25.41
C SER A 185 6.75 21.18 25.18
N SER A 186 5.73 20.69 24.47
CA SER A 186 4.46 21.40 24.29
C SER A 186 3.67 21.44 25.60
N SER A 187 2.99 22.56 25.86
CA SER A 187 2.02 22.68 26.97
C SER A 187 0.62 22.19 26.58
N ALA A 188 0.46 21.65 25.36
CA ALA A 188 -0.81 21.13 24.87
C ALA A 188 -1.31 19.94 25.72
N PRO A 189 -2.63 19.79 25.88
CA PRO A 189 -3.19 18.61 26.52
C PRO A 189 -2.84 17.35 25.70
N ALA A 190 -2.59 16.26 26.40
CA ALA A 190 -2.31 14.97 25.78
C ALA A 190 -3.54 14.47 25.01
N ARG A 191 -3.36 14.20 23.71
CA ARG A 191 -4.41 13.63 22.84
C ARG A 191 -4.21 12.13 22.65
N ARG A 192 -5.25 11.47 22.14
CA ARG A 192 -5.18 10.07 21.69
C ARG A 192 -5.09 10.03 20.17
N VAL A 193 -3.93 9.65 19.66
CA VAL A 193 -3.67 9.54 18.21
C VAL A 193 -3.27 8.13 17.84
N GLY A 194 -3.78 7.64 16.70
CA GLY A 194 -3.52 6.31 16.19
C GLY A 194 -2.56 6.33 15.02
N LEU A 195 -1.70 5.32 14.94
CA LEU A 195 -0.80 5.07 13.83
C LEU A 195 -0.90 3.61 13.39
N VAL A 196 -1.27 3.41 12.12
CA VAL A 196 -1.26 2.11 11.46
C VAL A 196 -0.12 2.10 10.43
N ASP A 197 0.98 1.41 10.75
CA ASP A 197 2.25 1.41 9.98
C ASP A 197 3.10 0.16 10.32
N GLY A 198 4.43 0.24 10.20
CA GLY A 198 5.39 -0.64 10.87
C GLY A 198 5.73 -0.16 12.29
N GLY A 199 6.53 -0.95 13.01
CA GLY A 199 6.88 -0.64 14.39
C GLY A 199 7.63 0.69 14.58
N VAL A 200 7.49 1.26 15.78
CA VAL A 200 8.00 2.58 16.17
C VAL A 200 9.15 2.43 17.16
N ASP A 201 10.25 3.19 17.00
CA ASP A 201 11.31 3.28 18.01
C ASP A 201 10.91 4.24 19.14
N PRO A 202 10.62 3.76 20.37
CA PRO A 202 10.29 4.64 21.49
C PRO A 202 11.45 5.53 21.93
N ARG A 203 12.68 5.28 21.45
CA ARG A 203 13.87 6.06 21.80
C ARG A 203 14.11 7.23 20.85
N ASP A 204 13.28 7.39 19.81
CA ASP A 204 13.39 8.53 18.90
C ASP A 204 13.20 9.86 19.67
N PRO A 205 14.08 10.85 19.51
CA PRO A 205 14.01 12.11 20.26
C PRO A 205 12.68 12.87 20.10
N ALA A 206 12.00 12.76 18.96
CA ALA A 206 10.71 13.41 18.74
C ALA A 206 9.55 12.76 19.52
N LEU A 207 9.78 11.56 20.06
CA LEU A 207 8.82 10.79 20.85
C LEU A 207 9.11 10.82 22.36
N ALA A 208 10.12 11.59 22.80
CA ALA A 208 10.55 11.64 24.20
C ALA A 208 9.44 12.02 25.21
N HIS A 209 8.39 12.69 24.73
CA HIS A 209 7.25 13.12 25.56
C HIS A 209 5.99 12.27 25.34
N ALA A 210 5.95 11.44 24.30
CA ALA A 210 4.78 10.62 24.00
C ALA A 210 4.75 9.33 24.83
N ARG A 211 3.54 8.90 25.17
CA ARG A 211 3.27 7.54 25.67
C ARG A 211 2.92 6.65 24.49
N ILE A 212 3.65 5.56 24.30
CA ILE A 212 3.41 4.63 23.17
C ILE A 212 2.70 3.38 23.68
N GLU A 213 1.51 3.13 23.14
CA GLU A 213 0.76 1.89 23.32
C GLU A 213 0.92 1.02 22.06
N PRO A 214 1.70 -0.06 22.10
CA PRO A 214 1.90 -0.93 20.93
C PRO A 214 0.75 -1.93 20.75
N HIS A 215 0.44 -2.28 19.50
CA HIS A 215 -0.49 -3.35 19.12
C HIS A 215 0.03 -4.16 17.93
N GLY A 216 -0.50 -5.37 17.77
CA GLY A 216 -0.16 -6.31 16.69
C GLY A 216 0.86 -7.38 17.09
N CYS A 217 1.93 -6.97 17.77
CA CYS A 217 3.06 -7.84 18.10
C CYS A 217 3.37 -7.81 19.60
N GLN A 218 3.91 -8.92 20.15
CA GLN A 218 4.40 -8.93 21.53
C GLN A 218 5.60 -7.98 21.72
N THR A 219 6.46 -7.90 20.71
CA THR A 219 7.59 -6.97 20.65
C THR A 219 7.57 -6.28 19.30
N ALA A 220 7.40 -4.96 19.29
CA ALA A 220 7.40 -4.18 18.04
C ALA A 220 8.77 -4.28 17.36
N THR A 221 8.78 -4.46 16.05
CA THR A 221 10.02 -4.39 15.28
C THR A 221 10.16 -2.98 14.72
N VAL A 222 11.16 -2.26 15.21
CA VAL A 222 11.41 -0.88 14.81
C VAL A 222 11.56 -0.78 13.29
N SER A 223 10.75 0.09 12.68
CA SER A 223 10.86 0.48 11.28
C SER A 223 11.23 1.96 11.20
N ARG A 224 12.07 2.32 10.23
CA ARG A 224 12.40 3.73 9.97
C ARG A 224 11.18 4.51 9.52
N HIS A 225 10.35 3.89 8.67
CA HIS A 225 9.12 4.51 8.17
C HIS A 225 8.14 4.80 9.30
N GLY A 226 7.76 3.80 10.10
CA GLY A 226 6.82 3.98 11.22
C GLY A 226 7.32 4.97 12.26
N THR A 227 8.62 4.95 12.57
CA THR A 227 9.23 5.92 13.49
C THR A 227 9.17 7.35 12.96
N ALA A 228 9.47 7.58 11.68
CA ALA A 228 9.40 8.92 11.09
C ALA A 228 7.96 9.45 10.96
N VAL A 229 7.01 8.57 10.65
CA VAL A 229 5.57 8.93 10.64
C VAL A 229 5.09 9.27 12.04
N ALA A 230 5.44 8.46 13.04
CA ALA A 230 5.15 8.71 14.46
C ALA A 230 5.74 10.04 14.93
N ALA A 231 7.01 10.31 14.61
CA ALA A 231 7.70 11.55 14.94
C ALA A 231 6.99 12.79 14.38
N ARG A 232 6.37 12.69 13.18
CA ARG A 232 5.55 13.78 12.63
C ARG A 232 4.19 13.91 13.28
N LEU A 233 3.55 12.78 13.57
CA LEU A 233 2.21 12.74 14.13
C LEU A 233 2.20 13.37 15.53
N VAL A 234 3.16 12.97 16.37
CA VAL A 234 3.32 13.48 17.73
C VAL A 234 4.06 14.81 17.75
N ALA A 235 5.13 14.94 16.97
CA ALA A 235 6.01 16.11 16.89
C ALA A 235 6.27 16.80 18.25
N GLY A 236 6.72 16.00 19.22
CA GLY A 236 7.12 16.45 20.56
C GLY A 236 5.98 16.70 21.55
N ASP A 237 4.72 16.52 21.15
CA ASP A 237 3.59 16.67 22.07
C ASP A 237 3.50 15.48 23.06
N PRO A 238 2.91 15.65 24.25
CA PRO A 238 2.80 14.58 25.25
C PRO A 238 1.64 13.60 24.95
N ASP A 239 1.39 13.32 23.67
CA ASP A 239 0.27 12.50 23.23
C ASP A 239 0.42 11.04 23.65
N THR A 240 -0.72 10.35 23.79
CA THR A 240 -0.74 8.88 23.78
C THR A 240 -0.85 8.40 22.33
N LEU A 241 0.23 7.81 21.82
CA LEU A 241 0.34 7.23 20.50
C LEU A 241 -0.03 5.74 20.54
N TYR A 242 -1.15 5.40 19.93
CA TYR A 242 -1.59 4.03 19.71
C TYR A 242 -0.97 3.52 18.40
N ALA A 243 0.11 2.73 18.50
CA ALA A 243 0.90 2.31 17.35
C ALA A 243 0.68 0.82 17.02
N ALA A 244 0.02 0.55 15.89
CA ALA A 244 -0.17 -0.80 15.37
C ALA A 244 0.93 -1.15 14.36
N ASP A 245 1.77 -2.13 14.70
CA ASP A 245 2.79 -2.71 13.82
C ASP A 245 2.18 -3.87 13.04
N LEU A 246 2.02 -3.69 11.73
CA LEU A 246 1.39 -4.68 10.85
C LEU A 246 2.35 -5.69 10.21
N TRP A 247 3.66 -5.54 10.46
CA TRP A 247 4.68 -6.45 9.95
C TRP A 247 5.28 -7.31 11.04
N CYS A 248 5.37 -6.83 12.29
CA CYS A 248 5.92 -7.60 13.40
C CYS A 248 7.31 -8.21 13.12
N GLY A 249 8.11 -7.54 12.30
CA GLY A 249 9.42 -8.04 11.87
C GLY A 249 9.38 -9.12 10.78
N ASP A 250 8.22 -9.36 10.17
CA ASP A 250 8.07 -10.17 8.97
C ASP A 250 8.30 -9.32 7.71
N ALA A 251 8.68 -9.96 6.61
CA ALA A 251 8.74 -9.35 5.28
C ALA A 251 7.35 -9.23 4.64
N VAL A 252 6.43 -10.12 5.00
CA VAL A 252 5.02 -10.09 4.56
C VAL A 252 4.16 -9.61 5.71
N GLY A 253 3.60 -8.41 5.55
CA GLY A 253 2.71 -7.79 6.52
C GLY A 253 1.68 -6.92 5.82
N GLY A 254 0.91 -6.17 6.61
CA GLY A 254 -0.13 -5.29 6.07
C GLY A 254 -1.33 -6.05 5.48
N ALA A 255 -1.57 -7.28 5.92
CA ALA A 255 -2.76 -8.02 5.50
C ALA A 255 -4.03 -7.30 5.96
N THR A 256 -5.09 -7.38 5.15
CA THR A 256 -6.36 -6.68 5.43
C THR A 256 -6.94 -7.06 6.79
N SER A 257 -6.84 -8.33 7.23
CA SER A 257 -7.33 -8.73 8.55
C SER A 257 -6.58 -8.03 9.69
N ASN A 258 -5.26 -7.91 9.60
CA ASN A 258 -4.44 -7.16 10.55
C ASN A 258 -4.80 -5.66 10.56
N LEU A 259 -5.07 -5.06 9.39
CA LEU A 259 -5.57 -3.68 9.32
C LEU A 259 -6.91 -3.52 10.06
N VAL A 260 -7.86 -4.44 9.84
CA VAL A 260 -9.17 -4.39 10.49
C VAL A 260 -9.04 -4.60 12.00
N ASP A 261 -8.19 -5.52 12.44
CA ASP A 261 -7.89 -5.74 13.86
C ASP A 261 -7.27 -4.50 14.51
N ALA A 262 -6.31 -3.83 13.85
CA ALA A 262 -5.72 -2.59 14.33
C ALA A 262 -6.77 -1.48 14.48
N LEU A 263 -7.66 -1.30 13.49
CA LEU A 263 -8.76 -0.34 13.59
C LEU A 263 -9.73 -0.69 14.72
N ALA A 264 -10.05 -1.96 14.90
CA ALA A 264 -10.95 -2.41 15.96
C ALA A 264 -10.33 -2.20 17.35
N TRP A 265 -9.03 -2.41 17.51
CA TRP A 265 -8.30 -2.08 18.72
C TRP A 265 -8.35 -0.58 19.01
N MET A 266 -8.05 0.27 18.02
CA MET A 266 -8.11 1.73 18.18
C MET A 266 -9.53 2.24 18.52
N ALA A 267 -10.56 1.56 18.03
CA ALA A 267 -11.94 1.86 18.43
C ALA A 267 -12.21 1.56 19.91
N ARG A 268 -11.76 0.40 20.40
CA ARG A 268 -11.88 0.04 21.83
C ARG A 268 -11.10 1.00 22.73
N GLU A 269 -9.97 1.48 22.23
CA GLU A 269 -9.14 2.48 22.91
C GLU A 269 -9.64 3.93 22.71
N HIS A 270 -10.79 4.14 22.08
CA HIS A 270 -11.38 5.47 21.86
C HIS A 270 -10.40 6.47 21.21
N VAL A 271 -9.57 6.01 20.28
CA VAL A 271 -8.61 6.85 19.57
C VAL A 271 -9.35 7.82 18.66
N ALA A 272 -9.20 9.13 18.86
CA ALA A 272 -9.98 10.14 18.13
C ALA A 272 -9.62 10.19 16.63
N VAL A 273 -8.31 10.27 16.34
CA VAL A 273 -7.79 10.43 14.98
C VAL A 273 -6.74 9.37 14.70
N ILE A 274 -6.85 8.72 13.54
CA ILE A 274 -6.00 7.59 13.14
C ILE A 274 -5.33 7.90 11.80
N ASN A 275 -4.00 7.92 11.81
CA ASN A 275 -3.17 8.02 10.61
C ASN A 275 -2.90 6.63 10.03
N ILE A 276 -3.15 6.46 8.74
CA ILE A 276 -2.88 5.24 7.98
C ILE A 276 -1.93 5.58 6.83
N SER A 277 -0.66 5.19 6.97
CA SER A 277 0.41 5.51 6.02
C SER A 277 0.69 4.36 5.04
N LEU A 278 -0.40 3.71 4.61
CA LEU A 278 -0.41 2.47 3.84
C LEU A 278 -1.39 2.58 2.69
N VAL A 279 -1.11 1.88 1.59
CA VAL A 279 -1.96 1.88 0.40
C VAL A 279 -2.11 0.48 -0.20
N GLY A 280 -3.28 0.23 -0.74
CA GLY A 280 -3.63 -1.04 -1.38
C GLY A 280 -4.86 -0.90 -2.27
N PRO A 281 -5.34 -2.03 -2.82
CA PRO A 281 -6.55 -2.06 -3.64
C PRO A 281 -7.81 -1.81 -2.80
N ASP A 282 -8.94 -1.65 -3.48
CA ASP A 282 -10.25 -1.73 -2.81
C ASP A 282 -10.43 -3.12 -2.19
N ASN A 283 -10.97 -3.16 -0.98
CA ASN A 283 -11.29 -4.40 -0.30
C ASN A 283 -12.62 -4.23 0.48
N PRO A 284 -13.67 -5.00 0.16
CA PRO A 284 -14.98 -4.82 0.76
C PRO A 284 -15.00 -5.03 2.28
N VAL A 285 -14.09 -5.84 2.83
CA VAL A 285 -13.96 -6.02 4.29
C VAL A 285 -13.35 -4.77 4.94
N LEU A 286 -12.28 -4.22 4.36
CA LEU A 286 -11.69 -2.97 4.84
C LEU A 286 -12.64 -1.79 4.68
N ALA A 287 -13.34 -1.69 3.55
CA ALA A 287 -14.34 -0.66 3.29
C ALA A 287 -15.39 -0.63 4.41
N ARG A 288 -15.93 -1.80 4.77
CA ARG A 288 -16.90 -1.91 5.89
C ARG A 288 -16.27 -1.51 7.22
N ALA A 289 -15.03 -1.90 7.51
CA ALA A 289 -14.33 -1.50 8.73
C ALA A 289 -14.14 0.02 8.82
N VAL A 290 -13.69 0.64 7.74
CA VAL A 290 -13.54 2.09 7.61
C VAL A 290 -14.86 2.82 7.84
N GLN A 291 -15.94 2.37 7.20
CA GLN A 291 -17.27 2.96 7.43
C GLN A 291 -17.73 2.78 8.88
N ALA A 292 -17.43 1.63 9.48
CA ALA A 292 -17.78 1.34 10.86
C ALA A 292 -16.97 2.20 11.87
N MET A 293 -15.74 2.59 11.53
CA MET A 293 -14.94 3.56 12.29
C MET A 293 -15.54 4.97 12.19
N ILE A 294 -15.83 5.42 10.97
CA ILE A 294 -16.39 6.76 10.71
C ILE A 294 -17.76 6.90 11.40
N ALA A 295 -18.61 5.88 11.30
CA ALA A 295 -19.93 5.87 11.95
C ALA A 295 -19.84 5.93 13.48
N ARG A 296 -18.77 5.40 14.07
CA ARG A 296 -18.47 5.50 15.52
C ARG A 296 -17.79 6.81 15.91
N GLY A 297 -17.52 7.69 14.94
CA GLY A 297 -16.99 9.02 15.18
C GLY A 297 -15.48 9.15 15.16
N HIS A 298 -14.77 8.12 14.71
CA HIS A 298 -13.32 8.20 14.51
C HIS A 298 -13.02 8.95 13.22
N VAL A 299 -11.95 9.74 13.22
CA VAL A 299 -11.44 10.40 12.01
C VAL A 299 -10.27 9.60 11.47
N LEU A 300 -10.38 9.16 10.22
CA LEU A 300 -9.32 8.44 9.54
C LEU A 300 -8.63 9.37 8.56
N VAL A 301 -7.31 9.43 8.63
CA VAL A 301 -6.46 10.22 7.72
C VAL A 301 -5.49 9.28 7.03
N SER A 302 -5.44 9.29 5.70
CA SER A 302 -4.67 8.32 4.93
C SER A 302 -3.84 8.99 3.83
N ALA A 303 -2.67 8.43 3.58
CA ALA A 303 -1.86 8.77 2.41
C ALA A 303 -2.58 8.35 1.12
N VAL A 304 -2.57 9.21 0.09
CA VAL A 304 -3.19 8.91 -1.22
C VAL A 304 -2.34 8.01 -2.13
N GLY A 305 -1.09 7.74 -1.73
CA GLY A 305 -0.16 6.87 -2.43
C GLY A 305 0.82 7.60 -3.33
N ASN A 306 1.82 6.85 -3.81
CA ASN A 306 3.00 7.37 -4.53
C ASN A 306 3.17 6.77 -5.93
N ASP A 307 2.09 6.37 -6.58
CA ASP A 307 2.13 5.75 -7.92
C ASP A 307 2.03 6.77 -9.06
N GLY A 308 2.03 8.06 -8.73
CA GLY A 308 1.88 9.18 -9.65
C GLY A 308 0.43 9.59 -9.89
N PRO A 309 0.21 10.76 -10.51
CA PRO A 309 -1.11 11.37 -10.67
C PRO A 309 -2.05 10.62 -11.62
N ALA A 310 -1.51 9.74 -12.48
CA ALA A 310 -2.28 8.93 -13.42
C ALA A 310 -2.63 7.53 -12.87
N ALA A 311 -2.17 7.20 -11.65
CA ALA A 311 -2.48 5.92 -11.03
C ALA A 311 -3.97 5.84 -10.64
N PRO A 312 -4.56 4.64 -10.64
CA PRO A 312 -5.90 4.46 -10.10
C PRO A 312 -5.94 4.83 -8.60
N PRO A 313 -7.10 5.26 -8.08
CA PRO A 313 -7.26 5.57 -6.66
C PRO A 313 -6.86 4.39 -5.77
N LEU A 314 -6.17 4.71 -4.67
CA LEU A 314 -5.70 3.73 -3.69
C LEU A 314 -6.44 3.90 -2.36
N PHE A 315 -6.55 2.80 -1.63
CA PHE A 315 -7.32 2.71 -0.40
C PHE A 315 -6.37 2.57 0.80
N PRO A 316 -6.73 3.10 1.98
CA PRO A 316 -8.07 3.57 2.37
C PRO A 316 -8.40 5.04 2.04
N ALA A 317 -7.45 5.87 1.59
CA ALA A 317 -7.70 7.29 1.30
C ALA A 317 -8.89 7.54 0.35
N SER A 318 -9.17 6.62 -0.57
CA SER A 318 -10.28 6.75 -1.51
C SER A 318 -11.64 6.27 -0.98
N TYR A 319 -11.74 5.81 0.27
CA TYR A 319 -13.03 5.48 0.86
C TYR A 319 -13.78 6.74 1.30
N PRO A 320 -15.12 6.81 1.10
CA PRO A 320 -15.91 7.95 1.55
C PRO A 320 -15.72 8.25 3.04
N GLY A 321 -15.43 9.50 3.37
CA GLY A 321 -15.25 10.00 4.74
C GLY A 321 -13.86 9.75 5.34
N VAL A 322 -12.93 9.14 4.61
CA VAL A 322 -11.50 9.17 4.95
C VAL A 322 -10.89 10.45 4.41
N ILE A 323 -10.08 11.14 5.23
CA ILE A 323 -9.35 12.32 4.80
C ILE A 323 -8.10 11.87 4.05
N GLY A 324 -8.07 12.06 2.73
CA GLY A 324 -6.94 11.71 1.89
C GLY A 324 -5.90 12.83 1.78
N VAL A 325 -4.62 12.49 1.93
CA VAL A 325 -3.53 13.47 1.99
C VAL A 325 -2.48 13.25 0.90
N GLY A 326 -2.33 14.27 0.04
CA GLY A 326 -1.27 14.40 -0.95
C GLY A 326 0.02 15.01 -0.38
N GLY A 327 1.12 14.81 -1.09
CA GLY A 327 2.44 15.32 -0.68
C GLY A 327 2.89 16.52 -1.51
N VAL A 328 3.50 17.51 -0.87
CA VAL A 328 4.23 18.60 -1.53
C VAL A 328 5.70 18.66 -1.09
N ASP A 329 6.54 19.29 -1.92
CA ASP A 329 7.93 19.61 -1.59
C ASP A 329 8.05 20.93 -0.79
N ALA A 330 9.29 21.33 -0.47
CA ALA A 330 9.57 22.56 0.29
C ALA A 330 9.20 23.87 -0.43
N HIS A 331 8.81 23.80 -1.71
CA HIS A 331 8.33 24.94 -2.51
C HIS A 331 6.82 24.84 -2.80
N ASP A 332 6.09 24.04 -2.01
CA ASP A 332 4.66 23.78 -2.17
C ASP A 332 4.26 23.15 -3.51
N ARG A 333 5.21 22.50 -4.20
CA ARG A 333 4.91 21.80 -5.46
C ARG A 333 4.51 20.38 -5.14
N ALA A 334 3.40 19.90 -5.70
CA ALA A 334 2.99 18.51 -5.57
C ALA A 334 4.14 17.57 -5.97
N LEU A 335 4.40 16.54 -5.15
CA LEU A 335 5.42 15.55 -5.48
C LEU A 335 5.00 14.83 -6.78
N PRO A 336 5.89 14.61 -7.76
CA PRO A 336 5.53 13.93 -9.01
C PRO A 336 4.95 12.53 -8.83
N GLU A 337 5.34 11.87 -7.74
CA GLU A 337 4.83 10.56 -7.33
C GLU A 337 3.49 10.63 -6.59
N SER A 338 3.09 11.79 -6.03
CA SER A 338 1.85 11.88 -5.25
C SER A 338 0.64 11.51 -6.12
N GLY A 339 -0.23 10.66 -5.57
CA GLY A 339 -1.54 10.41 -6.15
C GLY A 339 -2.34 11.71 -6.34
N SER A 340 -3.27 11.70 -7.29
CA SER A 340 -4.14 12.83 -7.61
C SER A 340 -5.54 12.36 -7.94
N GLY A 341 -6.54 13.21 -7.73
CA GLY A 341 -7.95 12.93 -7.97
C GLY A 341 -8.83 13.37 -6.81
N ASP A 342 -10.10 12.95 -6.85
CA ASP A 342 -11.12 13.30 -5.87
C ASP A 342 -10.79 12.80 -4.45
N GLN A 343 -9.92 11.79 -4.34
CA GLN A 343 -9.43 11.26 -3.07
C GLN A 343 -8.41 12.16 -2.34
N VAL A 344 -7.98 13.28 -2.93
CA VAL A 344 -7.05 14.22 -2.28
C VAL A 344 -7.85 15.31 -1.57
N ASP A 345 -8.03 15.24 -0.26
CA ASP A 345 -8.70 16.31 0.50
C ASP A 345 -7.76 17.45 0.84
N PHE A 346 -6.51 17.15 1.19
CA PHE A 346 -5.52 18.16 1.56
C PHE A 346 -4.15 17.73 1.06
N CYS A 347 -3.22 18.68 1.07
CA CYS A 347 -1.81 18.37 0.94
C CYS A 347 -1.01 18.89 2.15
N ALA A 348 0.13 18.25 2.41
CA ALA A 348 1.09 18.67 3.41
C ALA A 348 2.51 18.31 2.96
N SER A 349 3.52 18.79 3.69
CA SER A 349 4.92 18.49 3.38
C SER A 349 5.19 16.98 3.42
N GLY A 350 5.48 16.41 2.25
CA GLY A 350 5.79 14.98 2.09
C GLY A 350 7.28 14.67 2.24
N VAL A 351 8.10 15.63 2.67
CA VAL A 351 9.57 15.49 2.78
C VAL A 351 9.98 15.52 4.26
N PHE A 352 10.49 14.41 4.82
CA PHE A 352 11.00 14.34 6.20
C PHE A 352 12.53 14.44 6.24
N GLY A 353 13.08 15.17 7.21
CA GLY A 353 14.53 15.32 7.32
C GLY A 353 15.11 16.24 6.22
N SER A 354 16.40 16.11 5.95
CA SER A 354 17.12 16.98 5.03
C SER A 354 18.26 16.27 4.31
N GLY A 355 18.77 16.88 3.24
CA GLY A 355 19.90 16.35 2.47
C GLY A 355 19.61 15.02 1.79
N ARG A 356 20.63 14.18 1.66
CA ARG A 356 20.55 12.85 1.01
C ARG A 356 19.80 11.81 1.83
N ASP A 357 19.49 12.12 3.09
CA ASP A 357 18.88 11.18 4.03
C ASP A 357 17.38 11.46 4.20
N ALA A 358 16.85 12.45 3.46
CA ALA A 358 15.45 12.84 3.55
C ALA A 358 14.52 11.70 3.09
N LEU A 359 13.44 11.49 3.84
CA LEU A 359 12.33 10.63 3.41
C LEU A 359 11.37 11.41 2.54
N ARG A 360 10.70 10.72 1.62
CA ARG A 360 9.75 11.35 0.70
C ARG A 360 8.53 10.47 0.43
N GLY A 361 7.35 11.09 0.37
CA GLY A 361 6.10 10.41 0.04
C GLY A 361 4.88 10.96 0.78
N THR A 362 3.71 10.53 0.34
CA THR A 362 2.42 10.89 0.95
C THR A 362 2.26 10.35 2.38
N SER A 363 2.91 9.24 2.73
CA SER A 363 2.99 8.72 4.11
C SER A 363 3.56 9.70 5.12
N PHE A 364 4.36 10.66 4.65
CA PHE A 364 4.98 11.68 5.48
C PHE A 364 4.18 12.98 5.54
N ALA A 365 3.24 13.18 4.61
CA ALA A 365 2.30 14.29 4.61
C ALA A 365 1.08 14.00 5.50
N ALA A 366 0.52 12.78 5.38
CA ALA A 366 -0.62 12.31 6.16
C ALA A 366 -0.54 12.60 7.68
N PRO A 367 0.57 12.33 8.40
CA PRO A 367 0.64 12.56 9.84
C PRO A 367 0.55 14.05 10.23
N ILE A 368 0.90 14.99 9.34
CA ILE A 368 0.74 16.44 9.61
C ILE A 368 -0.75 16.79 9.66
N VAL A 369 -1.53 16.30 8.70
CA VAL A 369 -2.98 16.52 8.65
C VAL A 369 -3.68 15.79 9.80
N ALA A 370 -3.26 14.56 10.11
CA ALA A 370 -3.77 13.80 11.26
C ALA A 370 -3.51 14.51 12.59
N ARG A 371 -2.32 15.11 12.77
CA ARG A 371 -2.01 15.93 13.95
C ARG A 371 -2.95 17.13 14.06
N LYS A 372 -3.17 17.87 12.97
CA LYS A 372 -4.12 19.01 12.97
C LYS A 372 -5.55 18.55 13.26
N ALA A 373 -6.00 17.46 12.65
CA ALA A 373 -7.30 16.86 12.97
C ALA A 373 -7.41 16.52 14.47
N ALA A 374 -6.35 16.00 15.09
CA ALA A 374 -6.35 15.65 16.51
C ALA A 374 -6.42 16.86 17.45
N GLN A 375 -6.02 18.05 16.98
CA GLN A 375 -6.19 19.30 17.73
C GLN A 375 -7.64 19.79 17.74
N LEU A 376 -8.48 19.25 16.86
CA LEU A 376 -9.89 19.64 16.67
C LEU A 376 -10.87 18.63 17.28
N LEU A 377 -10.38 17.49 17.77
CA LEU A 377 -11.23 16.38 18.23
C LEU A 377 -10.65 15.71 19.48
N ASP A 378 -11.30 15.95 20.62
CA ASP A 378 -10.92 15.35 21.90
C ASP A 378 -11.32 13.87 22.00
N ALA A 379 -12.50 13.51 21.48
CA ALA A 379 -13.05 12.17 21.57
C ALA A 379 -13.94 11.83 20.35
N PRO A 380 -14.00 10.54 19.94
CA PRO A 380 -14.89 10.12 18.86
C PRO A 380 -16.36 10.45 19.12
N HIS A 381 -17.02 11.06 18.14
CA HIS A 381 -18.48 11.26 18.15
C HIS A 381 -19.04 11.24 16.72
N ALA A 382 -20.31 10.84 16.57
CA ALA A 382 -20.94 10.77 15.26
C ALA A 382 -20.83 12.12 14.52
N GLY A 383 -20.45 12.07 13.23
CA GLY A 383 -20.25 13.26 12.39
C GLY A 383 -18.88 13.94 12.52
N ALA A 384 -17.99 13.49 13.41
CA ALA A 384 -16.68 14.11 13.63
C ALA A 384 -15.84 14.24 12.35
N ALA A 385 -15.81 13.21 11.49
CA ALA A 385 -15.04 13.25 10.23
C ALA A 385 -15.42 14.44 9.34
N ALA A 386 -16.72 14.66 9.13
CA ALA A 386 -17.20 15.78 8.32
C ALA A 386 -16.93 17.13 9.00
N GLN A 387 -17.13 17.22 10.32
CA GLN A 387 -16.87 18.44 11.09
C GLN A 387 -15.39 18.83 11.04
N VAL A 388 -14.50 17.88 11.31
CA VAL A 388 -13.05 18.10 11.30
C VAL A 388 -12.57 18.47 9.90
N GLN A 389 -13.03 17.78 8.85
CA GLN A 389 -12.71 18.13 7.47
C GLN A 389 -13.10 19.58 7.15
N GLN A 390 -14.32 20.01 7.52
CA GLN A 390 -14.77 21.39 7.27
C GLN A 390 -13.93 22.42 8.02
N GLN A 391 -13.52 22.14 9.26
CA GLN A 391 -12.63 23.03 10.01
C GLN A 391 -11.24 23.12 9.35
N LEU A 392 -10.67 21.98 8.92
CA LEU A 392 -9.40 21.93 8.20
C LEU A 392 -9.45 22.68 6.86
N ILE A 393 -10.58 22.66 6.14
CA ILE A 393 -10.77 23.49 4.94
C ILE A 393 -10.61 24.98 5.27
N GLY A 394 -11.13 25.44 6.41
CA GLY A 394 -10.98 26.82 6.86
C GLY A 394 -9.55 27.21 7.25
N GLU A 395 -8.70 26.24 7.57
CA GLU A 395 -7.29 26.44 7.93
C GLU A 395 -6.33 26.27 6.76
N ALA A 396 -6.75 25.57 5.70
CA ALA A 396 -5.91 25.24 4.57
C ALA A 396 -5.53 26.49 3.77
N ARG A 397 -4.25 26.63 3.44
CA ARG A 397 -3.80 27.64 2.49
C ARG A 397 -4.11 27.16 1.06
N PRO A 398 -4.92 27.88 0.27
CA PRO A 398 -5.26 27.44 -1.08
C PRO A 398 -4.02 27.28 -1.97
N LEU A 399 -3.98 26.18 -2.73
CA LEU A 399 -3.00 25.90 -3.76
C LEU A 399 -3.71 25.32 -4.98
N GLY A 400 -3.23 25.62 -6.18
CA GLY A 400 -3.86 25.14 -7.42
C GLY A 400 -5.10 25.93 -7.81
N ALA A 401 -6.07 25.25 -8.42
CA ALA A 401 -7.33 25.85 -8.85
C ALA A 401 -8.22 26.26 -7.65
N PRO A 402 -9.09 27.29 -7.79
CA PRO A 402 -10.06 27.61 -6.75
C PRO A 402 -10.98 26.43 -6.42
N GLY A 403 -11.24 26.20 -5.13
CA GLY A 403 -12.03 25.07 -4.65
C GLY A 403 -11.16 23.83 -4.43
N HIS A 404 -11.70 22.66 -4.77
CA HIS A 404 -10.96 21.40 -4.70
C HIS A 404 -10.09 21.25 -5.96
N ASP A 405 -8.78 21.12 -5.77
CA ASP A 405 -7.82 20.81 -6.84
C ASP A 405 -7.40 19.32 -6.74
N PRO A 406 -7.38 18.55 -7.84
CA PRO A 406 -7.02 17.13 -7.80
C PRO A 406 -5.62 16.81 -7.25
N ARG A 407 -4.68 17.77 -7.20
CA ARG A 407 -3.32 17.57 -6.67
C ARG A 407 -3.14 18.13 -5.27
N TYR A 408 -3.89 19.16 -4.92
CA TYR A 408 -3.72 19.92 -3.68
C TYR A 408 -4.91 19.79 -2.70
N GLY A 409 -6.00 19.17 -3.14
CA GLY A 409 -7.27 19.13 -2.42
C GLY A 409 -7.81 20.53 -2.16
N TYR A 410 -8.25 20.79 -0.94
CA TYR A 410 -8.65 22.11 -0.47
C TYR A 410 -7.47 23.02 -0.09
N GLY A 411 -6.23 22.52 -0.17
CA GLY A 411 -5.02 23.30 0.02
C GLY A 411 -4.00 22.67 0.97
N LEU A 412 -2.99 23.48 1.30
CA LEU A 412 -1.88 23.08 2.16
C LEU A 412 -2.22 23.25 3.64
N LEU A 413 -2.00 22.19 4.40
CA LEU A 413 -1.93 22.23 5.85
C LEU A 413 -0.46 22.13 6.29
N SER A 414 -0.05 23.07 7.13
CA SER A 414 1.29 23.12 7.73
C SER A 414 1.20 22.83 9.25
N PRO A 415 2.28 22.35 9.88
CA PRO A 415 2.33 22.03 11.31
C PRO A 415 1.87 23.16 12.23
#